data_AF-A0A6P0NJ33-F1
#
_entry.id   AF-A0A6P0NJ33-F1
#
_cell.length_a   1.000
_cell.length_b   1.000
_cell.length_c   1.000
_cell.angle_alpha   90.00
_cell.angle_beta   90.00
_cell.angle_gamma   90.00
#
_symmetry.space_group_name_H-M   'P 1'
#
loop_
_entity.id
_entity.type
_entity.pdbx_description
1 polymer ?
#
loop_
_entity_poly.entity_id
_entity_poly.type
_entity_poly.pdbx_seq_one_letter_code
_entity_poly.pdbx_strand_id
1 'polypeptide(L)' 'MSYSVDLRTRVIEYIENGGSILSATRIYKVGRSTIYRWLARVDLKPTCNGTEFLPLLHTRSLIQPGLLFWLETGL' A
#
# COMPACT_ATOMS: atom_id res chain seq x y z
N MET A 1 6.03 -13.02 -1.86
CA MET A 1 4.63 -13.43 -2.06
C MET A 1 3.96 -12.45 -3.01
N SER A 2 3.65 -12.91 -4.22
CA SER A 2 2.90 -12.14 -5.22
C SER A 2 1.41 -12.40 -5.04
N TYR A 3 0.69 -11.38 -4.60
CA TYR A 3 -0.78 -11.40 -4.63
C TYR A 3 -1.26 -10.97 -6.01
N SER A 4 -2.30 -11.63 -6.54
CA SER A 4 -2.94 -11.28 -7.80
C SER A 4 -3.53 -9.87 -7.76
N VAL A 5 -3.56 -9.19 -8.91
CA VAL A 5 -4.03 -7.79 -9.01
C VAL A 5 -5.50 -7.68 -8.60
N ASP A 6 -6.32 -8.63 -9.02
CA ASP A 6 -7.75 -8.73 -8.71
C ASP A 6 -8.01 -8.77 -7.20
N LEU A 7 -7.17 -9.49 -6.44
CA LEU A 7 -7.29 -9.53 -4.98
C LEU A 7 -7.02 -8.15 -4.36
N ARG A 8 -6.02 -7.42 -4.89
CA ARG A 8 -5.69 -6.08 -4.39
C ARG A 8 -6.83 -5.12 -4.65
N THR A 9 -7.36 -5.11 -5.86
CA THR A 9 -8.47 -4.25 -6.26
C THR A 9 -9.68 -4.47 -5.34
N ARG A 10 -10.11 -5.73 -5.14
CA ARG A 10 -11.25 -6.03 -4.25
C ARG A 10 -11.04 -5.56 -2.81
N VAL A 11 -9.81 -5.69 -2.29
CA VAL A 11 -9.48 -5.26 -0.93
C VAL A 11 -9.56 -3.73 -0.83
N ILE A 12 -9.07 -3.01 -1.83
CA ILE A 12 -9.13 -1.54 -1.87
C ILE A 12 -10.57 -1.08 -2.02
N GLU A 13 -11.34 -1.63 -2.97
CA GLU A 13 -12.76 -1.31 -3.16
C GLU A 13 -13.57 -1.54 -1.87
N TYR A 14 -13.29 -2.63 -1.14
CA TYR A 14 -13.94 -2.89 0.14
C TYR A 14 -13.65 -1.79 1.18
N ILE A 15 -12.42 -1.27 1.22
CA ILE A 15 -12.02 -0.20 2.15
C ILE A 15 -12.64 1.14 1.72
N GLU A 16 -12.63 1.44 0.43
CA GLU A 16 -13.23 2.66 -0.12
C GLU A 16 -14.75 2.70 0.08
N ASN A 17 -15.42 1.54 0.05
CA ASN A 17 -16.84 1.39 0.38
C ASN A 17 -17.15 1.49 1.89
N GLY A 18 -16.17 1.91 2.71
CA GLY A 18 -16.33 2.10 4.16
C GLY A 18 -15.94 0.90 5.02
N GLY A 19 -15.34 -0.14 4.43
CA GLY A 19 -14.82 -1.28 5.16
C GLY A 19 -13.58 -0.94 6.00
N SER A 20 -13.48 -1.49 7.21
CA SER A 20 -12.28 -1.34 8.03
C SER A 20 -11.16 -2.27 7.57
N ILE A 21 -9.90 -1.83 7.70
CA ILE A 21 -8.69 -2.63 7.44
C ILE A 21 -8.70 -3.93 8.27
N LEU A 22 -9.22 -3.88 9.52
CA LEU A 22 -9.33 -5.06 10.37
C LEU A 22 -10.31 -6.09 9.81
N SER A 23 -11.43 -5.63 9.28
CA SER A 23 -12.42 -6.48 8.62
C SER A 23 -11.84 -7.06 7.33
N ALA A 24 -11.15 -6.25 6.53
CA ALA A 24 -10.48 -6.70 5.31
C ALA A 24 -9.44 -7.78 5.60
N THR A 25 -8.63 -7.64 6.66
CA THR A 25 -7.67 -8.68 7.07
C THR A 25 -8.36 -10.00 7.42
N ARG A 26 -9.52 -9.97 8.07
CA ARG A 26 -10.28 -11.18 8.43
C ARG A 26 -10.92 -11.85 7.21
N ILE A 27 -11.50 -11.06 6.30
CA ILE A 27 -12.22 -11.54 5.12
C ILE A 27 -11.24 -12.09 4.08
N TYR A 28 -10.21 -11.31 3.73
CA TYR A 28 -9.29 -11.63 2.63
C TYR A 28 -8.03 -12.37 3.11
N LYS A 29 -7.86 -12.58 4.42
CA LYS A 29 -6.68 -13.21 5.04
C LYS A 29 -5.37 -12.52 4.63
N VAL A 30 -5.41 -11.20 4.41
CA VAL A 30 -4.24 -10.38 4.07
C VAL A 30 -3.78 -9.61 5.30
N GLY A 31 -2.49 -9.70 5.62
CA GLY A 31 -1.89 -8.97 6.72
C GLY A 31 -2.00 -7.45 6.55
N ARG A 32 -2.20 -6.74 7.66
CA ARG A 32 -2.37 -5.27 7.68
C ARG A 32 -1.25 -4.52 6.97
N SER A 33 0.01 -4.93 7.19
CA SER A 33 1.19 -4.34 6.57
C SER A 33 1.15 -4.41 5.04
N THR A 34 0.60 -5.48 4.47
CA THR A 34 0.41 -5.62 3.02
C THR A 34 -0.70 -4.69 2.52
N ILE A 35 -1.80 -4.57 3.25
CA ILE A 35 -2.90 -3.65 2.91
C ILE A 35 -2.40 -2.19 2.94
N TYR A 36 -1.67 -1.80 3.98
CA TYR A 36 -1.04 -0.48 4.05
C TYR A 36 -0.09 -0.22 2.88
N ARG A 37 0.71 -1.22 2.49
CA ARG A 37 1.58 -1.10 1.32
C ARG A 37 0.82 -0.94 0.00
N TRP A 38 -0.39 -1.49 -0.12
CA TRP A 38 -1.24 -1.28 -1.29
C TRP A 38 -1.91 0.09 -1.28
N LEU A 39 -2.42 0.54 -0.13
CA LEU A 39 -2.98 1.89 0.04
C LEU A 39 -1.93 2.99 -0.20
N ALA A 40 -0.66 2.73 0.14
CA ALA A 40 0.43 3.67 -0.08
C ALA A 40 0.89 3.76 -1.55
N ARG A 41 0.38 2.91 -2.45
CA ARG A 41 0.76 2.91 -3.87
C ARG A 41 -0.35 3.52 -4.70
N VAL A 42 0.02 4.45 -5.59
CA VAL A 42 -0.85 4.98 -6.64
C VAL A 42 -1.15 3.90 -7.69
N ASP A 43 -0.18 3.03 -7.98
CA ASP A 43 -0.32 1.93 -8.95
C ASP A 43 -0.34 0.55 -8.26
N LEU A 44 -1.46 -0.16 -8.39
CA LEU A 44 -1.64 -1.52 -7.85
C LEU A 44 -0.98 -2.62 -8.70
N LYS A 45 -0.43 -2.25 -9.86
CA LYS A 45 0.27 -3.17 -10.77
C LYS A 45 1.48 -3.81 -10.10
N PRO A 46 1.81 -5.08 -10.41
CA PRO A 46 3.06 -5.66 -9.98
C PRO A 46 4.21 -4.82 -10.55
N THR A 47 5.13 -4.37 -9.70
CA THR A 47 6.41 -3.86 -10.18
C THR A 47 7.12 -5.04 -10.82
N CYS A 48 7.06 -5.13 -12.14
CA CYS A 48 8.02 -5.94 -12.86
C CYS A 48 9.37 -5.26 -12.63
N ASN A 49 10.22 -5.84 -11.79
CA ASN A 49 11.63 -5.47 -11.73
C ASN A 49 12.30 -6.01 -13.01
N GLY A 50 11.90 -5.48 -14.17
CA GLY A 50 12.69 -5.56 -15.38
C GLY A 50 13.79 -4.52 -15.21
N THR A 51 15.02 -4.99 -15.05
CA THR A 51 16.21 -4.17 -15.20
C THR A 51 16.23 -3.53 -16.58
N GLU A 52 15.71 -2.32 -16.68
CA GLU A 52 16.02 -1.39 -17.76
C GLU A 52 16.55 -0.11 -17.11
N PHE A 53 17.83 0.16 -17.36
CA PHE A 53 18.59 1.28 -16.85
C PHE A 53 17.85 2.61 -17.14
N LEU A 54 17.55 3.34 -16.06
CA LEU A 54 17.00 4.70 -16.10
C LEU A 54 17.96 5.66 -16.82
N PRO A 55 17.46 6.67 -17.55
CA PRO A 55 18.02 8.00 -17.48
C PRO A 55 17.21 8.83 -16.47
N LEU A 56 17.94 9.26 -15.45
CA LEU A 56 17.56 10.19 -14.39
C LEU A 56 16.77 11.39 -14.92
N LEU A 57 15.52 11.63 -14.48
CA LEU A 57 14.92 12.96 -14.27
C LEU A 57 13.50 12.84 -13.66
N HIS A 58 13.38 12.71 -12.33
CA HIS A 58 12.44 13.51 -11.52
C HIS A 58 12.73 13.33 -10.02
N THR A 59 13.73 14.07 -9.54
CA THR A 59 13.81 14.43 -8.13
C THR A 59 12.61 15.31 -7.78
N ARG A 60 11.56 14.70 -7.24
CA ARG A 60 10.50 15.40 -6.51
C ARG A 60 9.99 14.44 -5.45
N SER A 61 10.64 14.47 -4.30
CA SER A 61 10.09 15.18 -3.14
C SER A 61 8.72 14.63 -2.76
N LEU A 62 8.71 13.49 -2.07
CA LEU A 62 7.75 13.13 -1.03
C LEU A 62 8.43 12.13 -0.07
N ILE A 63 9.54 12.56 0.53
CA ILE A 63 9.76 12.26 1.93
C ILE A 63 9.08 13.40 2.67
N GLN A 64 7.83 13.17 3.05
CA GLN A 64 7.11 13.87 4.11
C GLN A 64 6.28 12.80 4.84
N PRO A 65 6.09 12.94 6.16
CA PRO A 65 6.67 12.02 7.12
C PRO A 65 5.55 11.56 8.06
N GLY A 66 4.88 10.47 7.70
CA GLY A 66 3.74 9.98 8.49
C GLY A 66 4.09 8.90 9.52
N LEU A 67 5.34 8.44 9.56
CA LEU A 67 5.74 7.27 10.35
C LEU A 67 6.48 7.60 11.66
N LEU A 68 6.76 8.89 11.92
CA LEU A 68 7.35 9.35 13.18
C LEU A 68 6.37 10.16 14.06
N PHE A 69 5.11 10.32 13.64
CA PHE A 69 4.11 11.06 14.41
C PHE A 69 3.25 10.18 15.35
N TRP A 70 3.43 8.85 15.33
CA TRP A 70 2.66 7.92 16.19
C TRP A 70 3.44 7.35 17.38
N LEU A 71 4.69 7.77 17.62
CA LEU A 71 5.47 7.29 18.78
C LEU A 71 5.66 8.33 19.91
N GLU A 72 5.11 9.55 19.78
CA GLU A 72 5.35 10.61 20.79
C GLU A 72 4.12 11.23 21.48
N THR A 73 2.90 10.73 21.29
CA THR A 73 1.78 11.18 22.14
C THR A 73 0.77 10.07 22.46
N GLY A 74 0.87 9.54 23.68
CA GLY A 74 -0.29 9.48 24.59
C GLY A 74 -0.99 8.14 24.80
N LEU A 75 -0.34 7.21 25.50
CA LEU A 75 -0.79 6.78 26.85
C LEU A 75 0.38 6.22 27.66
#